data_AF-A0A3N9UE32-F1
#
_entry.id   AF-A0A3N9UE32-F1
#
_cell.length_a   1.000
_cell.length_b   1.000
_cell.length_c   1.000
_cell.angle_alpha   90.00
_cell.angle_beta   90.00
_cell.angle_gamma   90.00
#
_symmetry.space_group_name_H-M   'P 1'
#
loop_
_entity.id
_entity.type
_entity.pdbx_description
1 polymer ?
#
loop_
_entity_poly.entity_id
_entity_poly.type
_entity_poly.pdbx_seq_one_letter_code
_entity_poly.pdbx_strand_id
1 'polypeptide(L)'
;MSNEVKVVYADVEESLSVLENATSSLKPTAEPAIEGNTLDVVTKLNELAQELEQILTSYQAVLQSNIQTTRNSVHYMREQDQRISTNISGVVSGPRRLME
;
A
#
# COMPACT_ATOMS: atom_id res chain seq x y z
N MET A 1 -4.70 -0.69 28.12
CA MET A 1 -3.78 0.26 27.47
C MET A 1 -4.46 0.72 26.20
N SER A 2 -4.86 1.98 26.10
CA SER A 2 -5.38 2.52 24.84
C SER A 2 -4.18 2.82 23.97
N ASN A 3 -4.01 2.11 22.86
CA ASN A 3 -3.00 2.47 21.86
C ASN A 3 -3.56 3.64 21.05
N GLU A 4 -3.12 4.84 21.38
CA GLU A 4 -3.44 6.04 20.60
C GLU A 4 -2.78 5.91 19.21
N VAL A 5 -3.57 6.15 18.16
CA VAL A 5 -3.08 6.14 16.78
C VAL A 5 -2.81 7.57 16.36
N LYS A 6 -1.54 7.90 16.10
CA LYS A 6 -1.10 9.19 15.57
C LYS A 6 -0.68 9.03 14.12
N VAL A 7 -1.22 9.86 13.23
CA VAL A 7 -0.94 9.79 11.79
C VAL A 7 -0.44 11.15 11.31
N VAL A 8 0.74 11.16 10.69
CA VAL A 8 1.21 12.28 9.88
C VAL A 8 0.86 11.96 8.43
N TYR A 9 -0.24 12.54 7.97
CA TYR A 9 -0.85 12.22 6.68
C TYR A 9 0.08 12.39 5.48
N ALA A 10 0.99 13.37 5.51
CA ALA A 10 1.94 13.64 4.43
C ALA A 10 3.01 12.54 4.34
N ASP A 11 3.65 12.20 5.45
CA ASP A 11 4.71 11.19 5.53
C ASP A 11 4.22 9.82 5.04
N VAL A 12 2.97 9.47 5.35
CA VAL A 12 2.37 8.21 4.89
C VAL A 12 2.13 8.23 3.38
N GLU A 13 1.63 9.32 2.81
CA GLU A 13 1.41 9.41 1.35
C GLU A 13 2.73 9.38 0.58
N GLU A 14 3.77 10.06 1.09
CA GLU A 14 5.11 10.01 0.52
C GLU A 14 5.66 8.57 0.53
N SER A 15 5.57 7.89 1.68
CA SER A 15 6.02 6.50 1.81
C SER A 15 5.26 5.55 0.87
N LEU A 16 3.94 5.71 0.76
CA LEU A 16 3.12 4.93 -0.18
C LEU A 16 3.50 5.22 -1.64
N SER A 17 3.81 6.47 -1.98
CA SER A 17 4.25 6.83 -3.34
C SER A 17 5.60 6.20 -3.69
N VAL A 18 6.54 6.15 -2.73
CA VAL A 18 7.82 5.45 -2.91
C VAL A 18 7.59 3.96 -3.14
N LEU A 19 6.73 3.32 -2.34
CA LEU A 19 6.40 1.91 -2.49
C LEU A 19 5.71 1.60 -3.81
N GLU A 20 4.80 2.47 -4.26
CA GLU A 20 4.10 2.33 -5.54
C GLU A 20 5.08 2.41 -6.73
N ASN A 21 6.03 3.34 -6.68
CA ASN A 21 7.09 3.46 -7.68
C ASN A 21 7.99 2.22 -7.69
N ALA A 22 8.44 1.76 -6.50
CA ALA A 22 9.27 0.57 -6.38
C ALA A 22 8.54 -0.68 -6.90
N THR A 23 7.27 -0.83 -6.55
CA THR A 23 6.43 -1.96 -6.97
C THR A 23 6.18 -1.93 -8.48
N SER A 24 5.93 -0.76 -9.05
CA SER A 24 5.74 -0.57 -10.51
C SER A 24 7.04 -0.78 -11.30
N SER A 25 8.20 -0.58 -10.68
CA SER A 25 9.50 -0.81 -11.31
C SER A 25 9.87 -2.30 -11.40
N LEU A 26 9.23 -3.14 -10.57
CA LEU A 26 9.40 -4.59 -10.63
C LEU A 26 8.79 -5.10 -11.94
N LYS A 27 9.60 -5.76 -12.76
CA LYS A 27 9.18 -6.39 -14.02
C LYS A 27 9.49 -7.88 -13.96
N PRO A 28 8.59 -8.68 -13.36
CA PRO A 28 8.74 -10.12 -13.35
C PRO A 28 8.72 -10.63 -14.78
N THR A 29 9.79 -11.25 -15.23
CA THR A 29 9.88 -11.88 -16.56
C THR A 29 10.95 -12.95 -16.46
N ALA A 30 10.61 -14.20 -16.78
CA ALA A 30 11.60 -15.25 -16.90
C ALA A 30 12.48 -15.01 -18.13
N GLU A 31 13.76 -15.36 -18.01
CA GLU A 31 14.64 -15.45 -19.17
C GLU A 31 14.13 -16.55 -20.13
N PRO A 32 14.42 -16.45 -21.44
CA PRO A 32 14.08 -17.48 -22.40
C PRO A 32 14.60 -18.86 -21.97
N ALA A 33 13.81 -19.89 -22.24
CA ALA A 33 14.19 -21.26 -21.91
C ALA A 33 15.49 -21.65 -22.61
N ILE A 34 16.35 -22.37 -21.90
CA ILE A 34 17.57 -22.95 -22.48
C ILE A 34 17.14 -24.18 -23.31
N GLU A 35 17.28 -24.07 -24.63
CA GLU A 35 16.89 -25.12 -25.57
C GLU A 35 18.07 -26.03 -25.99
N GLY A 36 17.77 -27.22 -26.50
CA GLY A 36 18.76 -28.14 -27.09
C GLY A 36 19.63 -28.91 -26.09
N ASN A 37 19.42 -28.73 -24.79
CA ASN A 37 20.12 -29.45 -23.73
C ASN A 37 19.17 -30.40 -23.00
N THR A 38 19.56 -31.67 -22.83
CA THR A 38 18.74 -32.73 -22.22
C THR A 38 19.16 -33.07 -20.78
N LEU A 39 20.07 -32.29 -20.18
CA LEU A 39 20.46 -32.46 -18.79
C LEU A 39 19.33 -32.03 -17.86
N ASP A 40 19.05 -32.82 -16.84
CA ASP A 40 18.05 -32.54 -15.80
C ASP A 40 18.25 -31.18 -15.11
N VAL A 41 19.51 -30.76 -14.98
CA VAL A 41 19.86 -29.44 -14.42
C VAL A 41 19.28 -28.30 -15.28
N VAL A 42 19.26 -28.44 -16.61
CA VAL A 42 18.69 -27.41 -17.48
C VAL A 42 17.17 -27.35 -17.35
N THR A 43 16.51 -28.51 -17.26
CA THR A 43 15.07 -28.57 -16.95
C THR A 43 14.76 -27.82 -15.66
N LYS A 44 15.51 -28.09 -14.58
CA LYS A 44 15.34 -27.41 -13.29
C LYS A 44 15.61 -25.91 -13.34
N LEU A 45 16.58 -25.46 -14.13
CA LEU A 45 16.83 -24.02 -14.31
C LEU A 45 15.68 -23.32 -15.04
N ASN A 46 15.12 -23.97 -16.06
CA ASN A 46 13.95 -23.45 -16.78
C ASN A 46 12.71 -23.40 -15.86
N GLU A 47 12.46 -24.45 -15.08
CA GLU A 47 11.38 -24.49 -14.07
C GLU A 47 11.57 -23.39 -13.02
N LEU A 48 12.78 -23.26 -12.46
CA LEU A 48 13.09 -22.22 -11.47
C LEU A 48 12.86 -20.81 -12.02
N ALA A 49 13.23 -20.54 -13.27
CA ALA A 49 13.00 -19.24 -13.90
C ALA A 49 11.50 -18.91 -13.97
N GLN A 50 10.67 -19.88 -14.34
CA GLN A 50 9.21 -19.73 -14.36
C GLN A 50 8.62 -19.54 -12.96
N GLU A 51 9.06 -20.33 -11.98
CA GLU A 51 8.61 -20.19 -10.60
C GLU A 51 8.95 -18.81 -10.02
N LEU A 52 10.16 -18.31 -10.30
CA LEU A 52 10.58 -16.98 -9.87
C LEU A 52 9.72 -15.88 -10.50
N GLU A 53 9.41 -15.97 -11.80
CA GLU A 53 8.49 -15.04 -12.47
C GLU A 53 7.10 -15.07 -11.80
N GLN A 54 6.57 -16.26 -11.53
CA GLN A 54 5.25 -16.41 -10.91
C GLN A 54 5.21 -15.86 -9.47
N ILE A 55 6.24 -16.12 -8.67
CA ILE A 55 6.35 -15.63 -7.30
C ILE A 55 6.47 -14.10 -7.30
N LEU A 56 7.32 -13.54 -8.15
CA LEU A 56 7.51 -12.09 -8.24
C LEU A 56 6.24 -11.37 -8.74
N THR A 57 5.52 -11.96 -9.69
CA THR A 57 4.22 -11.45 -10.15
C THR A 57 3.18 -11.46 -9.03
N SER A 58 3.10 -12.56 -8.29
CA SER A 58 2.17 -12.68 -7.16
C SER A 58 2.52 -11.69 -6.04
N TYR A 59 3.80 -11.54 -5.75
CA TYR A 59 4.28 -10.58 -4.75
C TYR A 59 3.98 -9.14 -5.15
N GLN A 60 4.18 -8.78 -6.42
CA GLN A 60 3.82 -7.47 -6.96
C GLN A 60 2.33 -7.16 -6.75
N ALA A 61 1.45 -8.11 -7.08
CA ALA A 61 0.00 -7.95 -6.92
C ALA A 61 -0.40 -7.73 -5.45
N VAL A 62 0.20 -8.50 -4.52
CA VAL A 62 -0.04 -8.34 -3.08
C VAL A 62 0.44 -6.97 -2.59
N LEU A 63 1.62 -6.51 -3.01
CA LEU A 63 2.14 -5.19 -2.67
C LEU A 63 1.21 -4.08 -3.16
N GLN A 64 0.75 -4.15 -4.42
CA GLN A 64 -0.20 -3.17 -4.97
C GLN A 64 -1.50 -3.13 -4.18
N SER A 65 -2.06 -4.30 -3.84
CA SER A 65 -3.27 -4.40 -3.02
C SER A 65 -3.08 -3.76 -1.63
N ASN A 66 -1.95 -4.03 -0.99
CA ASN A 66 -1.62 -3.45 0.32
C ASN A 66 -1.47 -1.92 0.24
N ILE A 67 -0.73 -1.41 -0.75
CA ILE A 67 -0.56 0.04 -0.97
C ILE A 67 -1.92 0.72 -1.13
N GLN A 68 -2.80 0.17 -1.99
CA GLN A 68 -4.12 0.73 -2.22
C GLN A 68 -5.00 0.67 -0.97
N THR A 69 -4.96 -0.44 -0.24
CA THR A 69 -5.73 -0.62 1.00
C THR A 69 -5.28 0.39 2.06
N THR A 70 -3.97 0.54 2.27
CA THR A 70 -3.42 1.52 3.21
C THR A 70 -3.79 2.95 2.81
N ARG A 71 -3.66 3.31 1.53
CA ARG A 71 -4.07 4.62 1.01
C ARG A 71 -5.54 4.91 1.32
N ASN A 72 -6.42 3.94 1.05
CA ASN A 72 -7.85 4.07 1.35
C ASN A 72 -8.11 4.26 2.85
N SER A 73 -7.43 3.50 3.71
CA SER A 73 -7.55 3.64 5.17
C SER A 73 -7.11 5.03 5.66
N VAL A 74 -6.00 5.54 5.14
CA VAL A 74 -5.47 6.88 5.50
C VAL A 74 -6.41 7.98 5.04
N HIS A 75 -6.98 7.87 3.84
CA HIS A 75 -8.00 8.82 3.37
C HIS A 75 -9.26 8.78 4.23
N TYR A 76 -9.73 7.58 4.59
CA TYR A 76 -10.88 7.43 5.47
C TYR A 76 -10.64 8.09 6.84
N MET A 77 -9.47 7.88 7.44
CA MET A 77 -9.09 8.53 8.70
C MET A 77 -9.08 10.07 8.57
N ARG A 78 -8.51 10.60 7.49
CA ARG A 78 -8.48 12.04 7.21
C ARG A 78 -9.89 12.62 7.10
N GLU A 79 -10.80 11.92 6.42
CA GLU A 79 -12.20 12.33 6.29
C GLU A 79 -12.91 12.34 7.65
N GLN A 80 -12.70 11.30 8.46
CA GLN A 80 -13.30 11.25 9.81
C GLN A 80 -12.77 12.38 10.70
N ASP A 81 -11.47 12.68 10.67
CA ASP A 81 -10.88 13.81 11.41
C ASP A 81 -11.50 15.14 10.98
N GLN A 82 -11.68 15.37 9.67
CA GLN A 82 -12.32 16.57 9.14
C GLN A 82 -13.78 16.70 9.58
N ARG A 83 -14.55 15.60 9.55
CA ARG A 83 -15.94 15.56 10.03
C ARG A 83 -16.03 15.89 11.51
N ILE A 84 -15.17 15.29 12.34
CA ILE A 84 -15.10 15.55 13.79
C ILE A 84 -14.74 17.01 14.05
N SER A 85 -13.71 17.54 13.37
CA SER A 85 -13.28 18.93 13.50
C SER A 85 -14.40 19.93 13.15
N THR A 86 -15.14 19.65 12.07
CA THR A 86 -16.28 20.47 11.64
C THR A 86 -17.39 20.49 12.70
N ASN A 87 -17.72 19.33 13.26
CA ASN A 87 -18.72 19.21 14.33
C ASN A 87 -18.28 19.94 15.60
N ILE A 88 -17.01 19.82 16.02
CA ILE A 88 -16.49 20.51 17.20
C ILE A 88 -16.52 22.04 17.00
N SER A 89 -16.09 22.52 15.84
CA SER A 89 -16.07 23.95 15.51
C SER A 89 -17.49 24.55 15.45
N GLY A 90 -18.46 23.77 14.95
CA GLY A 90 -19.88 24.15 14.95
C GLY A 90 -20.47 24.25 16.35
N VAL A 91 -20.09 23.36 17.26
CA VAL A 91 -20.55 23.37 18.67
C VAL A 91 -19.97 24.56 19.45
N VAL A 92 -18.73 24.96 19.17
CA VAL A 92 -18.09 26.14 19.81
C VAL A 92 -18.74 27.47 19.39
N SER A 93 -19.44 27.50 18.25
CA SER A 93 -20.10 28.72 17.72
C SER A 93 -21.57 28.88 18.12
N GLY A 94 -22.13 27.97 18.94
CA GLY A 94 -23.49 28.08 19.50
C GLY A 94 -23.59 29.17 20.58
N PRO A 95 -24.78 29.81 20.77
CA PRO A 95 -24.88 31.07 21.48
C PRO A 95 -24.41 30.95 22.93
N ARG A 96 -23.40 31.76 23.31
CA ARG A 96 -23.12 32.09 24.71
C ARG A 96 -24.43 32.61 25.29
N ARG A 97 -25.08 31.82 26.14
CA ARG A 97 -26.10 32.34 27.06
C ARG A 97 -25.40 33.42 27.90
N LEU A 98 -25.69 34.68 27.58
CA LEU A 98 -25.53 35.78 28.50
C LEU A 98 -26.36 35.43 29.75
N MET A 99 -25.66 35.16 30.85
CA MET A 99 -26.26 35.14 32.19
C MET A 99 -26.42 36.60 32.62
N GLU A 100 -27.66 37.07 32.69
CA GLU A 100 -28.12 38.06 33.67
C GLU A 100 -28.83 37.32 34.81
#